data_AF-A0A352RHW5-F1
#
_entry.id   AF-A0A352RHW5-F1
#
_cell.length_a   1.000
_cell.length_b   1.000
_cell.length_c   1.000
_cell.angle_alpha   90.00
_cell.angle_beta   90.00
_cell.angle_gamma   90.00
#
_symmetry.space_group_name_H-M   'P 1'
#
loop_
_entity.id
_entity.type
_entity.pdbx_description
1 polymer ?
#
loop_
_entity_poly.entity_id
_entity_poly.type
_entity_poly.pdbx_seq_one_letter_code
_entity_poly.pdbx_strand_id
1 'polypeptide(L)'
;SVVSGRIEPRLIRMVSVLVSISMVGLIYAMPSGPLWLIALLSTIMGMGYGMSWSFVSKRIIANVSEAERTQASASIPTFMRVSMALGSALSGIIANFSGFSEDSSVEVAQNVAFWCFAAFVPLILVGLFTAWRVSRE
;
A
#
# COMPACT_ATOMS: atom_id res chain seq x y z
N SER A 1 27.07 9.60 8.93
CA SER A 1 25.83 10.24 9.42
C SER A 1 25.21 9.40 10.55
N VAL A 2 25.76 9.51 11.77
CA VAL A 2 25.42 8.66 12.93
C VAL A 2 23.98 8.88 13.45
N VAL A 3 23.32 9.96 13.01
CA VAL A 3 21.91 10.27 13.31
C VAL A 3 20.92 9.39 12.51
N SER A 4 21.32 8.83 11.36
CA SER A 4 20.42 8.01 10.50
C SER A 4 20.04 6.67 11.14
N GLY A 5 20.99 6.03 11.84
CA GLY A 5 20.86 4.63 12.27
C GLY A 5 19.86 4.35 13.40
N ARG A 6 19.37 5.37 14.13
CA ARG A 6 18.35 5.19 15.20
C ARG A 6 16.96 5.68 14.83
N ILE A 7 16.85 6.53 13.81
CA ILE A 7 15.57 7.16 13.43
C ILE A 7 14.91 6.39 12.28
N GLU A 8 15.70 5.74 11.42
CA GLU A 8 15.20 4.90 10.32
C GLU A 8 14.20 3.81 10.77
N PRO A 9 14.47 3.00 11.82
CA PRO A 9 13.52 1.97 12.25
C PRO A 9 12.20 2.56 12.76
N ARG A 10 12.27 3.71 13.43
CA ARG A 10 11.09 4.42 13.97
C ARG A 10 10.27 5.06 12.86
N LEU A 11 10.92 5.64 11.85
CA LEU A 11 10.26 6.23 10.69
C LEU A 11 9.54 5.17 9.85
N ILE A 12 10.19 4.03 9.59
CA ILE A 12 9.58 2.92 8.87
C ILE A 12 8.33 2.44 9.62
N ARG A 13 8.44 2.22 10.93
CA ARG A 13 7.29 1.80 11.75
C ARG A 13 6.17 2.83 11.79
N MET A 14 6.50 4.12 11.92
CA MET A 14 5.51 5.20 11.94
C MET A 14 4.75 5.27 10.62
N VAL A 15 5.46 5.17 9.49
CA VAL A 15 4.85 5.17 8.15
C VAL A 15 3.97 3.93 7.95
N SER A 16 4.44 2.74 8.32
CA SER A 16 3.64 1.51 8.20
C SER A 16 2.37 1.54 9.04
N VAL A 17 2.45 2.06 10.28
CA VAL A 17 1.26 2.24 11.14
C VAL A 17 0.31 3.26 10.54
N LEU A 18 0.83 4.40 10.06
CA LEU A 18 0.04 5.47 9.46
C LEU A 18 -0.72 4.99 8.22
N VAL A 19 -0.05 4.31 7.29
CA VAL A 19 -0.67 3.73 6.08
C VAL A 19 -1.73 2.70 6.43
N SER A 20 -1.46 1.87 7.44
CA SER A 20 -2.43 0.85 7.88
C SER A 20 -3.68 1.48 8.50
N ILE A 21 -3.52 2.51 9.33
CA ILE A 21 -4.64 3.28 9.88
C ILE A 21 -5.43 3.94 8.75
N SER A 22 -4.75 4.54 7.76
CA SER A 22 -5.41 5.14 6.60
C SER A 22 -6.23 4.12 5.81
N MET A 23 -5.70 2.92 5.57
CA MET A 23 -6.45 1.89 4.86
C MET A 23 -7.67 1.43 5.65
N VAL A 24 -7.52 1.16 6.95
CA VAL A 24 -8.65 0.78 7.81
C VAL A 24 -9.71 1.89 7.82
N GLY A 25 -9.29 3.16 7.89
CA GLY A 25 -10.18 4.29 7.75
C GLY A 25 -10.91 4.31 6.40
N LEU A 26 -10.23 4.00 5.30
CA LEU A 26 -10.82 3.94 3.96
C LEU A 26 -11.82 2.80 3.83
N ILE A 27 -11.60 1.63 4.45
CA ILE A 27 -12.58 0.52 4.46
C ILE A 27 -13.96 1.00 4.96
N TYR A 28 -13.99 1.88 5.98
CA TYR A 28 -15.23 2.41 6.53
C TYR A 28 -15.70 3.72 5.85
N ALA A 29 -14.77 4.56 5.40
CA ALA A 29 -15.11 5.83 4.79
C ALA A 29 -15.53 5.70 3.31
N MET A 30 -15.10 4.65 2.60
CA MET A 30 -15.41 4.48 1.17
C MET A 30 -16.90 4.17 0.90
N PRO A 31 -17.60 3.32 1.68
CA PRO A 31 -19.00 2.99 1.40
C PRO A 31 -19.99 4.12 1.75
N SER A 32 -19.73 4.88 2.81
CA SER A 32 -20.72 5.81 3.38
C SER A 32 -20.12 7.12 3.92
N GLY A 33 -18.81 7.29 3.84
CA GLY A 33 -18.11 8.42 4.45
C GLY A 33 -18.11 9.68 3.58
N PRO A 34 -17.88 10.86 4.18
CA PRO A 34 -17.83 12.11 3.45
C PRO A 34 -16.54 12.22 2.60
N LEU A 35 -16.64 12.82 1.41
CA LEU A 35 -15.55 12.98 0.44
C LEU A 35 -14.26 13.58 1.03
N TRP A 36 -14.39 14.55 1.95
CA TRP A 36 -13.23 15.19 2.58
C TRP A 36 -12.41 14.21 3.43
N LEU A 37 -13.06 13.24 4.07
CA LEU A 37 -12.40 12.22 4.90
C LEU A 37 -11.64 11.24 4.01
N ILE A 38 -12.23 10.81 2.90
CA ILE A 38 -11.57 9.98 1.90
C ILE A 38 -10.33 10.69 1.33
N ALA A 39 -10.46 11.98 0.99
CA ALA A 39 -9.35 12.79 0.49
C ALA A 39 -8.20 12.93 1.51
N LEU A 40 -8.54 13.15 2.78
CA LEU A 40 -7.57 13.22 3.87
C LEU A 40 -6.83 11.89 4.05
N LEU A 41 -7.56 10.78 4.15
CA LEU A 41 -6.97 9.45 4.34
C LEU A 41 -6.12 9.04 3.13
N SER A 42 -6.58 9.35 1.91
CA SER A 42 -5.83 9.09 0.67
C SER A 42 -4.55 9.91 0.59
N THR A 43 -4.58 11.16 1.04
CA THR A 43 -3.40 12.03 1.11
C THR A 43 -2.38 11.48 2.10
N ILE A 44 -2.82 11.06 3.29
CA ILE A 44 -1.96 10.44 4.30
C ILE A 44 -1.35 9.14 3.75
N MET A 45 -2.15 8.32 3.07
CA MET A 45 -1.69 7.08 2.44
C MET A 45 -0.65 7.37 1.35
N GLY A 46 -0.90 8.37 0.49
CA GLY A 46 0.04 8.80 -0.56
C GLY A 46 1.36 9.33 -0.01
N MET A 47 1.33 10.13 1.07
CA MET A 47 2.54 10.57 1.77
C MET A 47 3.35 9.39 2.32
N GLY A 48 2.67 8.41 2.93
CA GLY A 48 3.31 7.20 3.42
C GLY A 48 3.98 6.38 2.32
N TYR A 49 3.33 6.25 1.16
CA TYR A 49 3.92 5.60 -0.01
C TYR A 49 5.15 6.35 -0.56
N GLY A 50 5.09 7.68 -0.68
CA GLY A 50 6.22 8.47 -1.15
C GLY A 50 7.46 8.36 -0.24
N MET A 51 7.22 8.35 1.07
CA MET A 51 8.28 8.13 2.05
C MET A 51 8.84 6.71 1.95
N SER A 52 7.98 5.70 1.88
CA SER A 52 8.38 4.29 1.71
C SER A 52 9.21 4.06 0.44
N TRP A 53 8.80 4.65 -0.68
CA TRP A 53 9.51 4.56 -1.95
C TRP A 53 10.94 5.12 -1.88
N SER A 54 11.13 6.23 -1.17
CA SER A 54 12.45 6.84 -0.97
C SER A 54 13.40 5.91 -0.22
N PHE A 55 12.90 5.08 0.70
CA PHE A 55 13.70 4.08 1.40
C PHE A 55 13.96 2.84 0.55
N VAL A 56 12.92 2.32 -0.12
CA VAL A 56 13.03 1.12 -0.96
C VAL A 56 14.01 1.33 -2.12
N SER A 57 13.90 2.44 -2.85
CA SER A 57 14.79 2.75 -3.98
C SER A 57 16.25 2.83 -3.53
N LYS A 58 16.53 3.55 -2.44
CA LYS A 58 17.88 3.63 -1.83
C LYS A 58 18.39 2.24 -1.43
N ARG A 59 17.55 1.42 -0.80
CA ARG A 59 17.94 0.09 -0.33
C ARG A 59 18.20 -0.88 -1.49
N ILE A 60 17.41 -0.84 -2.56
CA ILE A 60 17.66 -1.65 -3.75
C ILE A 60 19.03 -1.30 -4.32
N ILE A 61 19.31 -0.01 -4.57
CA ILE A 61 20.56 0.47 -5.18
C ILE A 61 21.78 0.20 -4.28
N ALA A 62 21.62 0.29 -2.96
CA ALA A 62 22.69 0.03 -2.00
C ALA A 62 23.08 -1.45 -1.88
N ASN A 63 22.19 -2.38 -2.22
CA ASN A 63 22.42 -3.83 -2.11
C ASN A 63 22.87 -4.51 -3.41
N VAL A 64 22.97 -3.79 -4.53
CA VAL A 64 23.45 -4.31 -5.81
C VAL A 64 24.84 -3.78 -6.15
N SER A 65 25.64 -4.62 -6.82
CA SER A 65 26.99 -4.25 -7.27
C SER A 65 26.93 -3.11 -8.29
N GLU A 66 28.03 -2.36 -8.43
CA GLU A 66 28.07 -1.20 -9.34
C GLU A 66 27.78 -1.57 -10.80
N ALA A 67 28.23 -2.75 -11.23
CA ALA A 67 27.95 -3.30 -12.56
C ALA A 67 26.46 -3.61 -12.79
N GLU A 68 25.72 -3.95 -11.74
CA GLU A 68 24.31 -4.39 -11.82
C GLU A 68 23.32 -3.28 -11.52
N ARG A 69 23.75 -2.12 -10.99
CA ARG A 69 22.88 -0.99 -10.61
C ARG A 69 21.96 -0.53 -11.73
N THR A 70 22.47 -0.41 -12.96
CA THR A 70 21.69 0.01 -14.13
C THR A 70 20.61 -1.00 -14.47
N GLN A 71 20.95 -2.29 -14.43
CA GLN A 71 20.01 -3.38 -14.71
C GLN A 71 18.93 -3.50 -13.62
N ALA A 72 19.33 -3.43 -12.35
CA ALA A 72 18.42 -3.47 -11.22
C ALA A 72 17.43 -2.29 -11.27
N SER A 73 17.94 -1.06 -11.47
CA SER A 73 17.12 0.15 -11.57
C SER A 73 16.14 0.11 -12.74
N ALA A 74 16.56 -0.42 -13.90
CA ALA A 74 15.69 -0.59 -15.06
C ALA A 74 14.58 -1.63 -14.85
N SER A 75 14.78 -2.58 -13.93
CA SER A 75 13.81 -3.65 -13.65
C SER A 75 12.70 -3.18 -12.70
N ILE A 76 12.96 -2.19 -11.84
CA ILE A 76 11.97 -1.75 -10.83
C ILE A 76 10.65 -1.27 -11.46
N PRO A 77 10.64 -0.39 -12.48
CA PRO A 77 9.40 0.05 -13.11
C PRO A 77 8.61 -1.11 -13.76
N THR A 78 9.30 -2.11 -14.29
CA THR A 78 8.66 -3.30 -14.85
C THR A 78 7.91 -4.09 -13.79
N PHE A 79 8.54 -4.33 -12.63
CA PHE A 79 7.87 -4.98 -11.50
C PHE A 79 6.66 -4.17 -11.02
N MET A 80 6.77 -2.85 -10.95
CA MET A 80 5.64 -2.00 -10.57
C MET A 80 4.44 -2.16 -11.51
N ARG A 81 4.68 -2.17 -12.83
CA ARG A 81 3.61 -2.38 -13.82
C ARG A 81 2.94 -3.73 -13.65
N VAL A 82 3.72 -4.78 -13.42
CA VAL A 82 3.18 -6.13 -13.14
C VAL A 82 2.32 -6.10 -11.88
N SER A 83 2.81 -5.52 -10.79
CA SER A 83 2.05 -5.39 -9.54
C SER A 83 0.76 -4.57 -9.71
N MET A 84 0.78 -3.49 -10.49
CA MET A 84 -0.42 -2.70 -10.80
C MET A 84 -1.44 -3.51 -11.60
N ALA A 85 -0.99 -4.26 -12.61
CA ALA A 85 -1.86 -5.14 -13.38
C ALA A 85 -2.49 -6.23 -12.50
N LEU A 86 -1.69 -6.87 -11.65
CA LEU A 86 -2.15 -7.86 -10.67
C LEU A 86 -3.17 -7.26 -9.70
N GLY A 87 -2.90 -6.07 -9.15
CA GLY A 87 -3.81 -5.38 -8.25
C GLY A 87 -5.15 -5.05 -8.91
N SER A 88 -5.13 -4.56 -10.15
CA SER A 88 -6.33 -4.29 -10.93
C SER A 88 -7.14 -5.55 -11.21
N ALA A 89 -6.47 -6.64 -11.63
CA ALA A 89 -7.12 -7.93 -11.88
C ALA A 89 -7.79 -8.49 -10.61
N LEU A 90 -7.09 -8.47 -9.48
CA LEU A 90 -7.63 -8.91 -8.19
C LEU A 90 -8.82 -8.04 -7.77
N SER A 91 -8.72 -6.71 -7.90
CA SER A 91 -9.82 -5.81 -7.59
C SER A 91 -11.06 -6.09 -8.46
N GLY A 92 -10.86 -6.40 -9.75
CA GLY A 92 -11.95 -6.79 -10.64
C GLY A 92 -12.62 -8.11 -10.23
N ILE A 93 -11.84 -9.11 -9.82
CA ILE A 93 -12.37 -10.38 -9.30
C ILE A 93 -13.19 -10.15 -8.03
N ILE A 94 -12.68 -9.34 -7.09
CA ILE A 94 -13.36 -9.01 -5.84
C ILE A 94 -14.67 -8.23 -6.12
N ALA A 95 -14.63 -7.27 -7.05
CA ALA A 95 -15.82 -6.51 -7.43
C ALA A 95 -16.90 -7.42 -8.03
N ASN A 96 -16.53 -8.31 -8.95
CA ASN A 96 -17.46 -9.28 -9.53
C ASN A 96 -18.05 -10.21 -8.46
N PHE A 97 -17.21 -10.73 -7.56
CA PHE A 97 -17.66 -11.61 -6.46
C PHE A 97 -18.59 -10.89 -5.47
N SER A 98 -18.44 -9.57 -5.34
CA SER A 98 -19.26 -8.75 -4.43
C SER A 98 -20.62 -8.34 -5.01
N GLY A 99 -20.98 -8.87 -6.20
CA GLY A 99 -22.28 -8.66 -6.84
C GLY A 99 -22.29 -7.61 -7.95
N PHE A 100 -21.14 -7.00 -8.29
CA PHE A 100 -21.07 -5.94 -9.31
C PHE A 100 -21.56 -6.41 -10.70
N SER A 101 -21.47 -7.72 -10.99
CA SER A 101 -21.95 -8.30 -12.25
C SER A 101 -23.46 -8.57 -12.28
N GLU A 102 -24.13 -8.63 -11.12
CA GLU A 102 -25.55 -8.98 -11.00
C GLU A 102 -26.46 -7.76 -10.95
N ASP A 103 -26.07 -6.69 -10.26
CA ASP A 103 -26.87 -5.47 -10.12
C ASP A 103 -25.99 -4.24 -9.86
N SER A 104 -26.41 -3.07 -10.36
CA SER A 104 -25.68 -1.78 -10.19
C SER A 104 -26.28 -0.89 -9.10
N SER A 105 -27.09 -1.46 -8.21
CA SER A 105 -27.72 -0.76 -7.09
C SER A 105 -26.69 -0.15 -6.13
N VAL A 106 -27.08 0.93 -5.45
CA VAL A 106 -26.23 1.65 -4.47
C VAL A 106 -25.72 0.70 -3.37
N GLU A 107 -26.55 -0.25 -2.95
CA GLU A 107 -26.20 -1.25 -1.93
C GLU A 107 -25.08 -2.21 -2.41
N VAL A 108 -25.11 -2.61 -3.68
CA VAL A 108 -24.04 -3.41 -4.30
C VAL A 108 -22.76 -2.58 -4.42
N ALA A 109 -22.86 -1.31 -4.82
CA ALA A 109 -21.70 -0.43 -4.89
C ALA A 109 -21.02 -0.24 -3.52
N GLN A 110 -21.81 -0.15 -2.43
CA GLN A 110 -21.29 -0.09 -1.07
C GLN A 110 -20.61 -1.40 -0.65
N ASN A 111 -21.20 -2.54 -0.99
CA ASN A 111 -20.62 -3.86 -0.69
C ASN A 111 -19.30 -4.08 -1.45
N VAL A 112 -19.26 -3.75 -2.75
CA VAL A 112 -18.05 -3.77 -3.58
C VAL A 112 -16.99 -2.85 -2.99
N ALA A 113 -17.35 -1.62 -2.62
CA ALA A 113 -16.41 -0.67 -2.00
C ALA A 113 -15.81 -1.23 -0.71
N PHE A 114 -16.60 -1.89 0.15
CA PHE A 114 -16.08 -2.51 1.37
C PHE A 114 -15.10 -3.66 1.05
N TRP A 115 -15.52 -4.63 0.23
CA TRP A 115 -14.72 -5.83 -0.05
C TRP A 115 -13.47 -5.54 -0.87
N CYS A 116 -13.51 -4.56 -1.77
CA CYS A 116 -12.34 -4.10 -2.52
C CYS A 116 -11.20 -3.61 -1.63
N PHE A 117 -11.47 -3.10 -0.43
CA PHE A 117 -10.42 -2.74 0.53
C PHE A 117 -10.19 -3.83 1.57
N ALA A 118 -11.26 -4.49 2.05
CA ALA A 118 -11.17 -5.54 3.07
C ALA A 118 -10.35 -6.76 2.61
N ALA A 119 -10.44 -7.13 1.34
CA ALA A 119 -9.68 -8.26 0.78
C ALA A 119 -8.15 -8.05 0.82
N PHE A 120 -7.68 -6.80 0.91
CA PHE A 120 -6.25 -6.47 1.02
C PHE A 120 -5.77 -6.36 2.46
N VAL A 121 -6.64 -6.51 3.46
CA VAL A 121 -6.26 -6.47 4.89
C VAL A 121 -5.17 -7.53 5.23
N PRO A 122 -5.25 -8.79 4.76
CA PRO A 122 -4.19 -9.77 5.05
C PRO A 122 -2.82 -9.33 4.55
N LEU A 123 -2.76 -8.71 3.36
CA LEU A 123 -1.52 -8.15 2.80
C LEU A 123 -0.95 -7.03 3.68
N ILE A 124 -1.80 -6.18 4.22
CA ILE A 124 -1.39 -5.14 5.17
C ILE A 124 -0.87 -5.73 6.46
N LEU A 125 -1.52 -6.76 7.00
CA LEU A 125 -1.05 -7.42 8.23
C LEU A 125 0.35 -8.01 8.05
N VAL A 126 0.64 -8.63 6.90
CA VAL A 126 1.98 -9.10 6.55
C VAL A 126 2.96 -7.92 6.44
N GLY A 127 2.56 -6.81 5.82
CA GLY A 127 3.37 -5.58 5.73
C GLY A 127 3.70 -4.99 7.11
N LEU A 128 2.71 -4.89 7.99
CA LEU A 128 2.89 -4.45 9.38
C LEU A 128 3.81 -5.39 10.15
N PHE A 129 3.61 -6.69 10.01
CA PHE A 129 4.42 -7.71 10.68
C PHE A 129 5.89 -7.63 10.26
N THR A 130 6.16 -7.52 8.95
CA THR A 130 7.52 -7.39 8.41
C THR A 130 8.16 -6.07 8.80
N ALA A 131 7.44 -4.94 8.73
CA ALA A 131 7.95 -3.65 9.20
C ALA A 131 8.30 -3.69 10.69
N TRP A 132 7.46 -4.35 11.50
CA TRP A 132 7.71 -4.54 12.91
C TRP A 132 8.95 -5.40 13.15
N ARG A 133 9.11 -6.50 12.40
CA ARG A 133 10.30 -7.38 12.47
C ARG A 133 11.58 -6.63 12.10
N VAL A 134 11.60 -5.93 10.97
CA VAL A 134 12.77 -5.17 10.49
C VAL A 134 13.13 -4.04 11.44
N SER A 135 12.18 -3.49 12.19
CA SER A 135 12.46 -2.47 13.21
C SER A 135 13.04 -3.00 14.53
N ARG A 136 13.05 -4.33 14.72
CA ARG A 136 13.60 -4.99 15.92
C ARG A 136 15.04 -5.50 15.71
N GLU A 137 15.47 -5.61 14.46
CA GLU A 137 16.85 -5.89 14.05
C GLU A 137 17.66 -4.58 14.02
#